data_AF-A0A0N0XWH4-F1
#
_entry.id   AF-A0A0N0XWH4-F1
#
_cell.length_a   1.000
_cell.length_b   1.000
_cell.length_c   1.000
_cell.angle_alpha   90.00
_cell.angle_beta   90.00
_cell.angle_gamma   90.00
#
_symmetry.space_group_name_H-M   'P 1'
#
loop_
_entity.id
_entity.type
_entity.pdbx_description
1 polymer ?
#
loop_
_entity_poly.entity_id
_entity_poly.type
_entity_poly.pdbx_seq_one_letter_code
_entity_poly.pdbx_strand_id
1 'polypeptide(L)'
;MPYAFPDDLLQAQRDWYAAYQQLATTENPSQTTVLRRTLQRLSVRITTHPYWTSIPGHAPAARMALKQQAWEPEQQRWPEEAGS
;
A
#
# COMPACT_ATOMS: atom_id res chain seq x y z
N MET A 1 2.64 -17.52 -11.76
CA MET A 1 1.24 -17.47 -11.30
C MET A 1 1.01 -16.09 -10.73
N PRO A 2 0.27 -15.19 -11.41
CA PRO A 2 -0.09 -13.91 -10.81
C PRO A 2 -0.96 -14.21 -9.59
N TYR A 3 -0.54 -13.77 -8.42
CA TYR A 3 -1.37 -13.86 -7.22
C TYR A 3 -2.62 -13.02 -7.47
N ALA A 4 -3.79 -13.65 -7.49
CA ALA A 4 -5.05 -12.92 -7.53
C ALA A 4 -5.29 -12.33 -6.14
N PHE A 5 -4.76 -11.14 -5.88
CA PHE A 5 -5.05 -10.41 -4.65
C PHE A 5 -6.48 -9.87 -4.72
N PRO A 6 -7.21 -9.90 -3.59
CA PRO A 6 -8.51 -9.25 -3.53
C PRO A 6 -8.34 -7.73 -3.65
N ASP A 7 -9.28 -7.08 -4.32
CA ASP A 7 -9.28 -5.63 -4.56
C ASP A 7 -9.19 -4.83 -3.25
N ASP A 8 -9.78 -5.33 -2.16
CA ASP A 8 -9.68 -4.70 -0.82
C ASP A 8 -8.24 -4.58 -0.32
N LEU A 9 -7.44 -5.63 -0.55
CA LEU A 9 -6.04 -5.68 -0.12
C LEU A 9 -5.18 -4.76 -1.00
N LEU A 10 -5.44 -4.75 -2.30
CA LEU A 10 -4.77 -3.87 -3.25
C LEU A 10 -5.12 -2.39 -2.99
N GLN A 11 -6.38 -2.10 -2.69
CA GLN A 11 -6.87 -0.78 -2.32
C GLN A 11 -6.26 -0.32 -0.99
N ALA A 12 -6.22 -1.18 0.04
CA ALA A 12 -5.58 -0.86 1.31
C ALA A 12 -4.07 -0.56 1.15
N GLN A 13 -3.39 -1.27 0.25
CA GLN A 13 -1.99 -1.01 -0.08
C GLN A 13 -1.80 0.35 -0.76
N ARG A 14 -2.68 0.70 -1.72
CA ARG A 14 -2.68 2.00 -2.41
C ARG A 14 -2.98 3.15 -1.46
N ASP A 15 -3.99 3.01 -0.60
CA ASP A 15 -4.30 3.99 0.44
C ASP A 15 -3.13 4.17 1.42
N TRP A 16 -2.36 3.11 1.69
CA TRP A 16 -1.16 3.18 2.52
C TRP A 16 -0.06 4.00 1.85
N TYR A 17 0.18 3.81 0.55
CA TYR A 17 1.13 4.61 -0.22
C TYR A 17 0.69 6.08 -0.33
N ALA A 18 -0.59 6.33 -0.62
CA ALA A 18 -1.13 7.69 -0.67
C ALA A 18 -0.99 8.41 0.68
N ALA A 19 -1.32 7.73 1.79
CA ALA A 19 -1.14 8.28 3.13
C ALA A 19 0.34 8.50 3.48
N TYR A 20 1.24 7.65 3.00
CA TYR A 20 2.68 7.81 3.18
C TYR A 20 3.23 9.02 2.40
N GLN A 21 2.82 9.19 1.13
CA GLN A 21 3.21 10.36 0.33
C GLN A 21 2.68 11.65 0.96
N GLN A 22 1.40 11.67 1.36
CA GLN A 22 0.84 12.82 2.07
C GLN A 22 1.58 13.10 3.37
N LEU A 23 1.99 12.06 4.12
CA LEU A 23 2.78 12.22 5.35
C LEU A 23 4.16 12.82 5.05
N ALA A 24 4.79 12.44 3.95
CA ALA A 24 6.09 12.95 3.53
C ALA A 24 6.03 14.41 3.06
N THR A 25 4.92 14.85 2.48
CA THR A 25 4.74 16.24 2.00
C THR A 25 4.08 17.16 3.01
N THR A 26 3.51 16.63 4.09
CA THR A 26 2.74 17.41 5.08
C THR A 26 3.63 17.95 6.20
N GLU A 27 3.64 19.27 6.37
CA GLU A 27 4.28 19.94 7.51
C GLU A 27 3.31 20.20 8.68
N ASN A 28 2.02 19.91 8.49
CA ASN A 28 0.99 20.16 9.50
C ASN A 28 0.89 19.02 10.53
N PRO A 29 1.17 19.27 11.83
CA PRO A 29 1.22 18.22 12.86
C PRO A 29 -0.13 17.54 13.13
N SER A 30 -1.25 18.26 12.92
CA SER A 30 -2.59 17.70 13.07
C SER A 30 -2.91 16.70 11.96
N GLN A 31 -2.53 17.01 10.72
CA GLN A 31 -2.67 16.08 9.59
C GLN A 31 -1.71 14.89 9.72
N THR A 32 -0.46 15.10 10.16
CA THR A 32 0.51 14.04 10.45
C THR A 32 -0.05 13.00 11.44
N THR A 33 -0.75 13.45 12.48
CA THR A 33 -1.36 12.56 13.47
C THR A 33 -2.48 11.70 12.87
N VAL A 34 -3.31 12.29 12.01
CA VAL A 34 -4.38 11.57 11.30
C VAL A 34 -3.77 10.55 10.33
N LEU A 35 -2.79 10.95 9.53
CA LEU A 35 -2.11 10.09 8.56
C LEU A 35 -1.40 8.91 9.24
N ARG A 36 -0.70 9.14 10.35
CA ARG A 36 -0.06 8.07 11.13
C ARG A 36 -1.07 7.07 11.69
N ARG A 37 -2.25 7.52 12.13
CA ARG A 37 -3.34 6.61 12.56
C ARG A 37 -3.90 5.82 11.39
N THR A 38 -4.08 6.47 10.24
CA THR A 38 -4.54 5.80 9.01
C THR A 38 -3.57 4.73 8.56
N LEU A 39 -2.26 5.01 8.53
CA LEU A 39 -1.21 4.04 8.20
C LEU A 39 -1.22 2.82 9.13
N GLN A 40 -1.40 3.03 10.45
CA GLN A 40 -1.50 1.94 11.41
C GLN A 40 -2.74 1.07 11.18
N ARG A 41 -3.91 1.70 10.95
CA ARG A 41 -5.16 0.97 10.66
C ARG A 41 -5.06 0.16 9.37
N LEU A 42 -4.49 0.75 8.32
CA LEU A 42 -4.26 0.07 7.04
C LEU A 42 -3.25 -1.07 7.19
N SER A 43 -2.16 -0.87 7.95
CA SER A 43 -1.19 -1.92 8.22
C SER A 43 -1.81 -3.09 8.98
N VAL A 44 -2.65 -2.83 9.99
CA VAL A 44 -3.41 -3.88 10.69
C VAL A 44 -4.35 -4.59 9.72
N ARG A 45 -5.17 -3.86 8.94
CA ARG A 45 -6.11 -4.45 7.97
C ARG A 45 -5.40 -5.35 6.95
N ILE A 46 -4.26 -4.91 6.42
CA ILE A 46 -3.45 -5.71 5.50
C ILE A 46 -2.94 -6.94 6.26
N THR A 47 -2.28 -6.80 7.41
CA THR A 47 -1.65 -7.93 8.12
C THR A 47 -2.63 -8.95 8.71
N THR A 48 -3.85 -8.54 9.07
CA THR A 48 -4.89 -9.43 9.61
C THR A 48 -5.83 -9.97 8.53
N HIS A 49 -5.59 -9.66 7.25
CA HIS A 49 -6.47 -10.06 6.17
C HIS A 49 -6.55 -11.60 6.06
N PRO A 50 -7.75 -12.20 5.95
CA PRO A 50 -7.94 -13.66 5.87
C PRO A 50 -7.31 -14.29 4.61
N TYR A 51 -6.97 -13.45 3.63
CA TYR A 51 -6.16 -13.87 2.48
C TYR A 51 -4.83 -14.50 2.94
N TRP A 52 -4.13 -13.93 3.91
CA TRP A 52 -2.84 -14.46 4.38
C TRP A 52 -2.95 -15.82 5.04
N THR A 53 -4.07 -16.10 5.71
CA THR A 53 -4.35 -17.43 6.27
C THR A 53 -4.74 -18.44 5.21
N SER A 54 -5.21 -17.97 4.05
CA SER A 54 -5.58 -18.82 2.91
C SER A 54 -4.40 -19.20 2.01
N ILE A 55 -3.23 -18.55 2.13
CA ILE A 55 -2.03 -18.93 1.36
C ILE A 55 -1.05 -19.68 2.27
N PRO A 56 -0.80 -20.98 2.05
CA PRO A 56 0.19 -21.71 2.83
C PRO A 56 1.61 -21.21 2.50
N GLY A 57 2.36 -20.75 3.50
CA GLY A 57 3.83 -20.57 3.44
C GLY A 57 4.40 -19.42 2.58
N HIS A 58 3.59 -18.73 1.77
CA HIS A 58 4.08 -17.73 0.80
C HIS A 58 3.84 -16.26 1.22
N ALA A 59 3.51 -16.00 2.48
CA ALA A 59 3.24 -14.64 2.98
C ALA A 59 4.29 -13.56 2.60
N PRO A 60 5.62 -13.79 2.70
CA PRO A 60 6.59 -12.76 2.31
C PRO A 60 6.63 -12.51 0.79
N ALA A 61 6.59 -13.55 -0.04
CA ALA A 61 6.59 -13.42 -1.50
C ALA A 61 5.29 -12.76 -2.01
N ALA A 62 4.15 -13.13 -1.43
CA ALA A 62 2.86 -12.53 -1.75
C ALA A 62 2.77 -11.06 -1.28
N ARG A 63 3.41 -10.67 -0.16
CA ARG A 63 3.55 -9.24 0.22
C ARG A 63 4.38 -8.45 -0.78
N MET A 64 5.45 -9.03 -1.30
CA MET A 64 6.28 -8.37 -2.32
C MET A 64 5.50 -8.19 -3.63
N ALA A 65 4.80 -9.22 -4.10
CA ALA A 65 3.97 -9.13 -5.30
C ALA A 65 2.81 -8.13 -5.13
N LEU A 66 2.18 -8.06 -3.94
CA LEU A 66 1.17 -7.05 -3.61
C LEU A 66 1.73 -5.63 -3.68
N LYS A 67 2.93 -5.40 -3.11
CA LYS A 67 3.62 -4.11 -3.20
C LYS A 67 3.92 -3.72 -4.64
N GLN A 68 4.39 -4.66 -5.46
CA GLN A 68 4.67 -4.39 -6.88
C GLN A 68 3.40 -4.03 -7.65
N GLN A 69 2.31 -4.80 -7.48
CA GLN A 69 1.03 -4.48 -8.14
C GLN A 69 0.37 -3.19 -7.63
N ALA A 70 0.62 -2.79 -6.39
CA ALA A 70 0.15 -1.49 -5.89
C ALA A 70 1.04 -0.32 -6.34
N TRP A 71 2.30 -0.58 -6.67
CA TRP A 71 3.26 0.39 -7.19
C TRP A 71 3.11 0.64 -8.70
N GLU A 72 2.82 -0.39 -9.50
CA GLU A 72 2.53 -0.28 -10.94
C GLU A 72 1.48 0.79 -11.31
N PRO A 73 0.33 0.93 -10.62
CA PRO A 73 -0.64 1.99 -10.91
C PRO A 73 -0.19 3.39 -10.44
N GLU A 74 0.77 3.48 -9.50
CA GLU A 74 1.40 4.76 -9.09
C GLU A 74 2.39 5.23 -10.16
N GLN A 75 3.20 4.31 -10.70
CA GLN A 75 4.14 4.60 -11.80
C GLN A 75 3.41 5.03 -13.08
N GLN A 76 2.22 4.46 -13.35
CA GLN A 76 1.40 4.91 -14.48
C GLN A 76 0.80 6.32 -14.26
N ARG A 77 0.80 6.83 -13.02
CA ARG A 77 0.32 8.16 -12.64
C ARG A 77 1.43 9.21 -12.56
N TRP A 78 2.70 8.81 -12.60
CA TRP A 78 3.82 9.74 -12.73
C TRP A 78 3.97 10.12 -14.21
N PRO A 79 3.63 11.35 -14.65
CA PRO A 79 4.04 11.79 -15.97
C PRO A 79 5.56 11.81 -15.98
N GLU A 80 6.12 11.55 -17.14
CA GLU A 80 7.53 11.46 -17.52
C GLU A 80 8.32 12.78 -17.31
N GLU A 81 8.24 13.35 -16.09
CA GLU A 81 8.77 14.67 -15.70
C GLU A 81 9.93 14.48 -14.69
N ALA A 82 10.90 13.64 -15.02
CA ALA A 82 12.19 13.62 -14.32
C ALA A 82 13.26 12.94 -15.19
N GLY A 83 13.61 13.59 -16.30
CA GLY A 83 14.68 13.11 -17.18
C GLY A 83 15.01 14.10 -18.30
N SER A 84 15.45 15.31 -17.95
CA SER A 84 16.24 16.18 -18.82
C SER A 84 17.51 16.59 -18.09
#